data_AF-A0A951S741-F1
#
_entry.id   AF-A0A951S741-F1
#
_cell.length_a   1.000
_cell.length_b   1.000
_cell.length_c   1.000
_cell.angle_alpha   90.00
_cell.angle_beta   90.00
_cell.angle_gamma   90.00
#
_symmetry.space_group_name_H-M   'P 1'
#
loop_
_entity.id
_entity.type
_entity.pdbx_description
1 polymer ?
#
loop_
_entity_poly.entity_id
_entity_poly.type
_entity_poly.pdbx_seq_one_letter_code
_entity_poly.pdbx_strand_id
1 'polypeptide(L)'
;MKKLCFILYLLYSTIVYSQVNNESIRIKKDAFKINILSPAYSNFSFSFQHLFTPYKSFNLTIGYLDFDSRKRLFSIDNRRVQGFSIIPEFRLNLTGYGLNGFYLGPYLRYINYYPEIE
;
A
#
# COMPACT_ATOMS: atom_id res chain seq x y z
N MET A 1 6.54 -15.76 21.53
CA MET A 1 7.66 -15.12 20.79
C MET A 1 8.35 -16.05 19.79
N LYS A 2 8.83 -17.24 20.16
CA LYS A 2 9.55 -18.17 19.24
C LYS A 2 8.77 -18.55 17.96
N LYS A 3 7.45 -18.76 18.06
CA LYS A 3 6.56 -19.07 16.92
C LYS A 3 6.42 -17.89 15.94
N LEU A 4 6.43 -16.66 16.45
CA LEU A 4 6.33 -15.44 15.62
C LEU A 4 7.62 -15.22 14.82
N CYS A 5 8.79 -15.40 15.45
CA CYS A 5 10.08 -15.33 14.76
C CYS A 5 10.21 -16.39 13.67
N PHE A 6 9.68 -17.60 13.89
CA PHE A 6 9.68 -18.67 12.90
C PHE A 6 8.79 -18.36 11.69
N ILE A 7 7.61 -17.77 11.92
CA ILE A 7 6.71 -17.33 10.84
C ILE A 7 7.34 -16.18 10.04
N LEU A 8 7.96 -15.20 10.72
CA LEU A 8 8.67 -14.10 10.06
C LEU A 8 9.87 -14.60 9.24
N TYR A 9 10.60 -15.61 9.74
CA TYR A 9 11.69 -16.24 9.02
C TYR A 9 11.22 -17.01 7.77
N LEU A 10 10.11 -17.76 7.86
CA LEU A 10 9.49 -18.43 6.71
C LEU A 10 8.99 -17.44 5.65
N LEU A 11 8.39 -16.33 6.08
CA LEU A 11 7.98 -15.27 5.16
C LEU A 11 9.19 -14.60 4.50
N TYR A 12 10.29 -14.40 5.22
CA TYR A 12 11.52 -13.84 4.66
C TYR A 12 12.19 -14.79 3.64
N SER A 13 12.27 -16.09 3.94
CA SER A 13 12.95 -17.06 3.08
C SER A 13 12.22 -17.32 1.75
N THR A 14 10.88 -17.25 1.75
CA THR A 14 10.08 -17.38 0.51
C THR A 14 10.24 -16.18 -0.44
N ILE A 15 10.50 -14.98 0.07
CA ILE A 15 10.73 -13.78 -0.75
C ILE A 15 12.06 -13.88 -1.52
N VAL A 16 13.11 -14.45 -0.89
CA VAL A 16 14.44 -14.55 -1.49
C VAL A 16 14.48 -15.58 -2.63
N TYR A 17 13.79 -16.72 -2.49
CA TYR A 17 13.81 -17.78 -3.51
C TYR A 17 13.06 -17.42 -4.81
N SER A 18 12.15 -16.44 -4.78
CA SER A 18 11.39 -16.05 -5.97
C SER A 18 12.20 -15.23 -7.00
N GLN A 19 13.45 -14.86 -6.70
CA GLN A 19 14.25 -13.95 -7.54
C GLN A 19 15.23 -14.65 -8.51
N VAL A 20 15.29 -15.99 -8.51
CA VAL A 20 16.26 -16.76 -9.31
C VAL A 20 15.59 -17.53 -10.45
N ASN A 21 14.89 -16.84 -11.36
CA ASN A 21 14.47 -17.44 -12.63
C ASN A 21 14.68 -16.45 -13.79
N ASN A 22 15.66 -16.78 -14.65
CA ASN A 22 16.01 -16.11 -15.90
C ASN A 22 15.00 -16.43 -17.02
N GLU A 23 13.72 -16.17 -16.79
CA GLU A 23 12.74 -16.12 -17.89
C GLU A 23 12.77 -14.74 -18.53
N SER A 24 12.69 -14.68 -19.86
CA SER A 24 12.47 -13.44 -20.62
C SER A 24 11.44 -12.59 -19.89
N ILE A 25 11.85 -11.43 -19.35
CA ILE A 25 11.08 -10.69 -18.36
C ILE A 25 9.72 -10.34 -18.98
N ARG A 26 8.69 -11.14 -18.67
CA ARG A 26 7.30 -10.78 -18.97
C ARG A 26 6.95 -9.64 -18.04
N ILE A 27 7.11 -8.43 -18.55
CA ILE A 27 6.80 -7.20 -17.82
C ILE A 27 5.30 -7.24 -17.53
N LYS A 28 4.96 -7.39 -16.24
CA LYS A 28 3.58 -7.28 -15.78
C LYS A 28 3.13 -5.86 -16.02
N LYS A 29 2.06 -5.69 -16.79
CA LYS A 29 1.49 -4.37 -17.10
C LYS A 29 0.58 -3.87 -15.98
N ASP A 30 -0.13 -4.78 -15.33
CA ASP A 30 -1.13 -4.47 -14.33
C ASP A 30 -0.73 -5.06 -12.97
N ALA A 31 -0.96 -4.31 -11.90
CA ALA A 31 -0.86 -4.83 -10.53
C ALA A 31 -1.95 -4.30 -9.63
N PHE A 32 -2.44 -5.19 -8.77
CA PHE A 32 -3.25 -4.84 -7.61
C PHE A 32 -2.39 -4.86 -6.36
N LYS A 33 -2.56 -3.84 -5.52
CA LYS A 33 -1.79 -3.66 -4.29
C LYS A 33 -2.76 -3.46 -3.13
N ILE A 34 -2.53 -4.20 -2.08
CA ILE A 34 -3.17 -4.02 -0.78
C ILE A 34 -2.09 -3.77 0.25
N ASN A 35 -2.32 -2.83 1.16
CA ASN A 35 -1.43 -2.65 2.29
C ASN A 35 -1.91 -3.53 3.44
N ILE A 36 -1.14 -4.57 3.75
CA ILE A 36 -1.51 -5.61 4.74
C ILE A 36 -1.37 -5.08 6.18
N LEU A 37 -0.57 -4.03 6.40
CA LEU A 37 -0.43 -3.40 7.72
C LEU A 37 -1.55 -2.41 8.03
N SER A 38 -2.34 -2.04 7.02
CA SER A 38 -3.42 -1.06 7.15
C SER A 38 -4.40 -1.37 8.30
N PRO A 39 -4.85 -2.62 8.51
CA PRO A 39 -5.79 -2.95 9.59
C PRO A 39 -5.22 -2.66 10.99
N ALA A 40 -3.90 -2.77 11.19
CA ALA A 40 -3.27 -2.45 12.47
C ALA A 40 -3.37 -0.96 12.83
N TYR A 41 -3.59 -0.10 11.84
CA TYR A 41 -3.74 1.34 11.98
C TYR A 41 -5.17 1.80 11.63
N SER A 42 -6.13 0.87 11.63
CA SER A 42 -7.54 1.13 11.29
C SER A 42 -7.73 1.88 9.98
N ASN A 43 -6.87 1.58 9.00
CA ASN A 43 -7.04 2.03 7.63
C ASN A 43 -7.09 0.82 6.69
N PHE A 44 -7.55 1.06 5.48
CA PHE A 44 -7.53 0.09 4.40
C PHE A 44 -7.22 0.84 3.12
N SER A 45 -6.30 0.34 2.31
CA SER A 45 -6.01 0.95 1.01
C SER A 45 -5.84 -0.12 -0.05
N PHE A 46 -6.53 0.08 -1.16
CA PHE A 46 -6.43 -0.72 -2.37
C PHE A 46 -5.89 0.16 -3.49
N SER A 47 -4.93 -0.36 -4.27
CA SER A 47 -4.39 0.37 -5.42
C SER A 47 -4.34 -0.50 -6.65
N PHE A 48 -4.66 0.09 -7.79
CA PHE A 48 -4.46 -0.47 -9.11
C PHE A 48 -3.40 0.33 -9.85
N GLN A 49 -2.39 -0.34 -10.39
CA GLN A 49 -1.33 0.29 -11.18
C GLN A 49 -1.28 -0.32 -12.58
N HIS A 50 -1.28 0.54 -13.59
CA HIS A 50 -1.15 0.19 -15.00
C HIS A 50 0.11 0.82 -15.59
N LEU A 51 0.89 -0.01 -16.29
CA LEU A 51 2.16 0.37 -16.92
C LEU A 51 1.94 0.70 -18.40
N PHE A 52 2.22 1.95 -18.78
CA PHE A 52 2.17 2.38 -20.19
C PHE A 52 3.44 1.98 -20.95
N THR A 53 4.59 2.20 -20.30
CA THR A 53 5.92 1.83 -20.78
C THR A 53 6.73 1.31 -19.60
N PRO A 54 7.85 0.59 -19.81
CA PRO A 54 8.69 0.10 -18.70
C PRO A 54 9.09 1.16 -17.65
N TYR A 55 9.05 2.44 -18.03
CA TYR A 55 9.47 3.58 -17.21
C TYR A 55 8.30 4.48 -16.76
N LYS A 56 7.08 4.25 -17.25
CA LYS A 56 5.91 5.11 -16.98
C LYS A 56 4.69 4.29 -16.60
N SER A 57 4.05 4.66 -15.50
CA SER A 57 2.81 4.04 -15.06
C SER A 57 1.83 5.04 -14.46
N PHE A 58 0.57 4.63 -14.39
CA PHE A 58 -0.46 5.30 -13.64
C PHE A 58 -0.90 4.40 -12.49
N ASN A 59 -1.10 4.98 -11.31
CA ASN A 59 -1.59 4.29 -10.13
C ASN A 59 -2.82 5.03 -9.59
N LEU A 60 -3.87 4.27 -9.30
CA LEU A 60 -5.06 4.77 -8.61
C LEU A 60 -5.19 4.05 -7.29
N THR A 61 -5.15 4.80 -6.19
CA THR A 61 -5.35 4.28 -4.84
C THR A 61 -6.68 4.78 -4.28
N ILE A 62 -7.45 3.87 -3.70
CA ILE A 62 -8.63 4.18 -2.90
C ILE A 62 -8.33 3.76 -1.47
N GLY A 63 -8.52 4.69 -0.54
CA GLY A 63 -8.31 4.48 0.89
C GLY A 63 -9.58 4.67 1.68
N TYR A 64 -9.71 3.92 2.77
CA TYR A 64 -10.70 4.11 3.82
C TYR A 64 -9.97 4.22 5.16
N LEU A 65 -10.38 5.17 5.99
CA LEU A 65 -9.87 5.39 7.33
C LEU A 65 -11.03 5.27 8.31
N ASP A 66 -10.83 4.52 9.38
CA ASP A 66 -11.73 4.46 10.53
C ASP A 66 -10.90 4.48 11.81
N PHE A 67 -10.29 5.62 12.07
CA PHE A 67 -9.44 5.79 13.23
C PHE A 67 -10.31 6.08 14.45
N ASP A 68 -10.31 5.16 15.40
CA ASP A 68 -11.05 5.29 16.66
C ASP A 68 -10.06 5.40 17.82
N SER A 69 -9.87 6.63 18.33
CA SER A 69 -8.99 6.86 19.47
C SER A 69 -9.51 6.18 20.74
N ARG A 70 -10.82 5.91 20.85
CA ARG A 70 -11.48 5.37 22.06
C ARG A 70 -11.03 3.95 22.37
N LYS A 71 -10.64 3.19 21.34
CA LYS A 71 -10.21 1.79 21.45
C LYS A 71 -8.74 1.64 21.87
N ARG A 72 -8.01 2.75 22.06
CA ARG A 72 -6.62 2.71 22.55
C ARG A 72 -6.58 2.77 24.07
N LEU A 73 -5.82 1.85 24.68
CA LEU A 73 -5.66 1.71 26.13
C LEU A 73 -5.20 2.99 26.88
N PHE A 74 -4.68 4.01 26.18
CA PHE A 74 -4.13 5.25 26.75
C PHE A 74 -4.63 6.51 26.04
N SER A 75 -5.86 6.52 25.54
CA SER A 75 -6.40 7.70 24.85
C SER A 75 -7.01 8.72 25.81
N ILE A 76 -6.49 9.95 25.77
CA ILE A 76 -7.06 11.11 26.48
C ILE A 76 -8.16 11.80 25.64
N ASP A 77 -8.20 11.54 24.33
CA ASP A 77 -9.11 12.19 23.40
C ASP A 77 -10.16 11.19 22.90
N ASN A 78 -11.44 11.58 22.92
CA ASN A 78 -12.60 10.72 22.60
C ASN A 78 -13.10 11.05 21.19
N ARG A 79 -12.28 10.78 20.16
CA ARG A 79 -12.55 11.18 18.78
C ARG A 79 -12.45 9.99 17.83
N ARG A 80 -13.47 9.84 17.00
CA ARG A 80 -13.44 8.94 15.85
C ARG A 80 -13.38 9.75 14.57
N VAL A 81 -12.47 9.38 13.69
CA VAL A 81 -12.29 10.02 12.38
C VAL A 81 -12.49 8.96 11.31
N GLN A 82 -13.45 9.20 10.43
CA GLN A 82 -13.80 8.28 9.37
C GLN A 82 -13.78 8.96 8.01
N GLY A 83 -13.62 8.16 6.97
CA GLY A 83 -13.93 8.56 5.61
C GLY A 83 -13.02 7.92 4.58
N PHE A 84 -12.95 8.53 3.40
CA PHE A 84 -12.27 7.93 2.25
C PHE A 84 -11.29 8.88 1.59
N SER A 85 -10.35 8.30 0.85
CA SER A 85 -9.42 9.03 0.01
C SER A 85 -9.30 8.40 -1.36
N ILE A 86 -9.04 9.23 -2.36
CA ILE A 86 -8.77 8.81 -3.73
C ILE A 86 -7.49 9.51 -4.18
N ILE A 87 -6.53 8.74 -4.68
CA ILE A 87 -5.19 9.19 -5.00
C ILE A 87 -4.82 8.69 -6.40
N PRO A 88 -5.11 9.44 -7.47
CA PRO A 88 -4.50 9.21 -8.76
C PRO A 88 -3.05 9.72 -8.75
N GLU A 89 -2.15 8.93 -9.31
CA GLU A 89 -0.72 9.20 -9.32
C GLU A 89 -0.11 8.77 -10.66
N PHE A 90 0.70 9.66 -11.23
CA PHE A 90 1.50 9.34 -12.41
C PHE A 90 2.94 9.07 -11.97
N ARG A 91 3.52 7.94 -12.36
CA ARG A 91 4.83 7.48 -11.88
C ARG A 91 5.84 7.36 -13.00
N LEU A 92 7.03 7.89 -12.74
CA LEU A 92 8.26 7.73 -13.51
C LEU A 92 9.17 6.76 -12.75
N ASN A 93 9.40 5.56 -13.29
CA ASN A 93 10.29 4.58 -12.68
C ASN A 93 11.74 4.98 -12.98
N LEU A 94 12.49 5.34 -11.94
CA LEU A 94 13.89 5.75 -12.02
C LEU A 94 14.84 4.55 -12.09
N THR A 95 14.50 3.50 -11.35
CA THR A 95 15.28 2.28 -11.29
C THR A 95 14.35 1.08 -11.40
N GLY A 96 14.88 -0.04 -11.89
CA GLY A 96 14.09 -1.24 -12.16
C GLY A 96 13.41 -1.21 -13.54
N TYR A 97 12.61 -2.24 -13.80
CA TYR A 97 11.89 -2.43 -15.06
C TYR A 97 10.44 -2.80 -14.75
N GLY A 98 9.49 -2.05 -15.32
CA GLY A 98 8.06 -2.31 -15.14
C GLY A 98 7.52 -1.80 -13.81
N LEU A 99 6.91 -2.67 -13.01
CA LEU A 99 6.25 -2.30 -11.75
C LEU A 99 7.17 -2.38 -10.51
N ASN A 100 8.46 -2.66 -10.73
CA ASN A 100 9.48 -2.86 -9.70
C ASN A 100 10.48 -1.70 -9.69
N GLY A 101 11.00 -1.38 -8.51
CA GLY A 101 12.07 -0.40 -8.29
C GLY A 101 11.59 0.94 -7.76
N PHE A 102 12.46 1.94 -7.81
CA PHE A 102 12.16 3.29 -7.32
C PHE A 102 11.42 4.10 -8.39
N TYR A 103 10.46 4.90 -7.95
CA TYR A 103 9.74 5.81 -8.82
C TYR A 103 9.62 7.19 -8.16
N LEU A 104 9.42 8.20 -9.00
CA LEU A 104 8.98 9.53 -8.60
C LEU A 104 7.68 9.83 -9.35
N GLY A 105 6.75 10.51 -8.70
CA GLY A 105 5.47 10.78 -9.33
C GLY A 105 4.72 11.90 -8.67
N PRO A 106 4.20 12.88 -9.44
CA PRO A 106 3.17 13.75 -8.91
C PRO A 106 1.90 12.94 -8.66
N TYR A 107 1.20 13.29 -7.58
CA TYR A 107 -0.09 12.73 -7.25
C TYR A 107 -1.07 13.84 -6.88
N LEU A 108 -2.34 13.59 -7.17
CA LEU A 108 -3.44 14.35 -6.57
C LEU A 108 -4.02 13.50 -5.45
N ARG A 109 -4.49 14.15 -4.40
CA ARG A 109 -5.11 13.46 -3.27
C ARG A 109 -6.39 14.18 -2.88
N TYR A 110 -7.50 13.49 -3.10
CA TYR A 110 -8.78 13.87 -2.53
C TYR A 110 -8.96 13.12 -1.20
N ILE A 111 -9.29 13.86 -0.14
CA ILE A 111 -9.59 13.32 1.19
C ILE A 111 -10.93 13.89 1.62
N ASN A 112 -11.84 13.00 2.01
CA ASN A 112 -13.04 13.39 2.74
C ASN A 112 -13.06 12.60 4.05
N TYR A 113 -12.50 13.21 5.10
CA TYR A 113 -12.53 12.69 6.46
C TYR A 113 -13.36 13.61 7.33
N TYR A 114 -14.21 13.03 8.15
CA TYR A 114 -15.04 13.76 9.09
C TYR A 114 -14.87 13.16 10.49
N PRO A 115 -14.82 14.03 11.52
CA PRO A 115 -14.97 13.58 12.88
C PRO A 115 -16.41 13.09 13.06
N GLU A 116 -16.56 11.91 13.63
CA GLU A 116 -17.85 11.47 14.16
C GLU A 116 -18.03 12.16 15.51
N ILE A 117 -18.96 13.10 15.58
CA ILE A 117 -19.34 13.79 16.80
C ILE A 117 -20.59 13.07 17.32
N GLU A 118 -20.44 12.35 18.44
CA GLU A 118 -21.57 11.82 19.23
C GLU A 118 -22.12 12.89 20.17
#